data_AF-A0A662RJ74-F1
#
_entry.id   AF-A0A662RJ74-F1
#
_cell.length_a   1.000
_cell.length_b   1.000
_cell.length_c   1.000
_cell.angle_alpha   90.00
_cell.angle_beta   90.00
_cell.angle_gamma   90.00
#
_symmetry.space_group_name_H-M   'P 1'
#
loop_
_entity.id
_entity.type
_entity.pdbx_description
1 polymer ?
#
loop_
_entity_poly.entity_id
_entity_poly.type
_entity_poly.pdbx_seq_one_letter_code
_entity_poly.pdbx_strand_id
1 'polypeptide(L)'
;MKKKILVLVGIAACAILLTSPVLVSAGYSKIYGNANEDDVLDMRDVTYIKLVIFGKKPATTFADANYDGKISMLDIGQTKLIILGKEKQLTLVDMADRTVTIPRPVERVVPAGIKDGVRTLIQLGATNKIVGINDYVKKYAFEKPSTYWSPIREAAPELKDLPDVGGYRNPNMEVILSLKPDVVFEYASIPDIADTIQENTGIPVICIKSSQFDFEMHRLVGCVVGKEERAEELI
;
A
#
# COMPACT_ATOMS: atom_id res chain seq x y z
N MET A 1 43.34 15.64 -60.09
CA MET A 1 43.61 14.89 -58.83
C MET A 1 42.30 14.74 -58.08
N LYS A 2 41.93 13.48 -57.79
CA LYS A 2 40.67 13.07 -57.16
C LYS A 2 40.65 13.48 -55.67
N LYS A 3 39.55 14.09 -55.20
CA LYS A 3 39.13 13.96 -53.81
C LYS A 3 37.67 13.54 -53.80
N LYS A 4 37.44 12.25 -53.57
CA LYS A 4 36.13 11.68 -53.26
C LYS A 4 35.79 12.13 -51.83
N ILE A 5 34.78 12.98 -51.68
CA ILE A 5 34.18 13.25 -50.37
C ILE A 5 33.11 12.18 -50.18
N LEU A 6 33.40 11.25 -49.27
CA LEU A 6 32.51 10.20 -48.81
C LEU A 6 31.50 10.85 -47.87
N VAL A 7 30.27 11.08 -48.34
CA VAL A 7 29.16 11.50 -47.48
C VAL A 7 28.62 10.23 -46.82
N LEU A 8 29.01 10.01 -45.56
CA LEU A 8 28.48 8.93 -44.75
C LEU A 8 27.02 9.22 -44.42
N VAL A 9 26.15 8.30 -44.83
CA VAL A 9 24.72 8.25 -44.47
C VAL A 9 24.61 8.00 -42.96
N GLY A 10 24.32 9.04 -42.19
CA GLY A 10 23.92 8.91 -40.79
C GLY A 10 22.45 8.59 -40.69
N ILE A 11 22.09 7.30 -40.74
CA ILE A 11 20.77 6.83 -40.28
C ILE A 11 20.78 7.03 -38.76
N ALA A 12 20.26 8.17 -38.32
CA ALA A 12 19.78 8.33 -36.95
C ALA A 12 18.54 7.44 -36.81
N ALA A 13 18.76 6.15 -36.59
CA ALA A 13 17.75 5.29 -36.02
C ALA A 13 17.55 5.81 -34.60
N CYS A 14 16.57 6.71 -34.43
CA CYS A 14 15.91 6.91 -33.16
C CYS A 14 15.33 5.55 -32.76
N ALA A 15 16.17 4.71 -32.14
CA ALA A 15 15.73 3.76 -31.16
C ALA A 15 15.10 4.62 -30.07
N ILE A 16 13.80 4.89 -30.24
CA ILE A 16 12.91 5.07 -29.11
C ILE A 16 13.16 3.79 -28.31
N LEU A 17 14.04 3.91 -27.31
CA LEU A 17 14.04 3.05 -26.16
C LEU A 17 12.61 3.19 -25.65
N LEU A 18 11.74 2.30 -26.12
CA LEU A 18 10.64 1.81 -25.35
C LEU A 18 11.33 1.21 -24.13
N THR A 19 11.59 2.06 -23.14
CA THR A 19 11.59 1.63 -21.76
C THR A 19 10.15 1.19 -21.54
N SER A 20 9.80 -0.01 -22.02
CA SER A 20 8.79 -0.80 -21.36
C SER A 20 9.16 -0.70 -19.89
N PRO A 21 8.27 -0.14 -19.03
CA PRO A 21 8.56 -0.11 -17.62
C PRO A 21 8.97 -1.54 -17.27
N VAL A 22 10.18 -1.60 -16.76
CA VAL A 22 10.85 -2.78 -16.25
C VAL A 22 9.81 -3.63 -15.54
N LEU A 23 9.84 -4.93 -15.84
CA LEU A 23 9.24 -6.01 -15.06
C LEU A 23 8.96 -5.54 -13.62
N VAL A 24 7.70 -5.23 -13.27
CA VAL A 24 7.41 -4.73 -11.93
C VAL A 24 7.71 -5.84 -10.94
N SER A 25 8.73 -5.54 -10.14
CA SER A 25 9.27 -6.28 -9.02
C SER A 25 8.18 -6.68 -8.01
N ALA A 26 8.38 -7.83 -7.38
CA ALA A 26 7.57 -8.44 -6.31
C ALA A 26 6.77 -7.42 -5.47
N GLY A 27 5.54 -7.14 -5.88
CA GLY A 27 4.63 -6.29 -5.11
C GLY A 27 4.06 -7.03 -3.89
N TYR A 28 3.21 -6.36 -3.11
CA TYR A 28 2.45 -7.07 -2.08
C TYR A 28 1.53 -8.13 -2.71
N SER A 29 1.73 -9.41 -2.40
CA SER A 29 1.09 -10.49 -3.16
C SER A 29 -0.29 -10.90 -2.67
N LYS A 30 -0.65 -10.59 -1.42
CA LYS A 30 -1.96 -10.96 -0.82
C LYS A 30 -3.08 -9.98 -1.20
N ILE A 31 -3.30 -9.81 -2.50
CA ILE A 31 -4.30 -8.92 -3.09
C ILE A 31 -5.34 -9.74 -3.84
N TYR A 32 -6.62 -9.47 -3.59
CA TYR A 32 -7.71 -10.00 -4.41
C TYR A 32 -7.59 -9.37 -5.81
N GLY A 33 -7.24 -10.21 -6.78
CA GLY A 33 -6.77 -9.80 -8.10
C GLY A 33 -5.57 -10.61 -8.56
N ASN A 34 -4.69 -11.04 -7.65
CA ASN A 34 -3.53 -11.91 -7.92
C ASN A 34 -3.97 -13.38 -8.03
N ALA A 35 -4.86 -13.63 -9.00
CA ALA A 35 -5.60 -14.87 -9.15
C ALA A 35 -4.74 -16.09 -9.43
N ASN A 36 -3.58 -15.93 -10.06
CA ASN A 36 -2.67 -17.05 -10.33
C ASN A 36 -1.71 -17.35 -9.15
N GLU A 37 -1.72 -16.50 -8.13
CA GLU A 37 -0.92 -16.60 -6.90
C GLU A 37 0.60 -16.67 -7.18
N ASP A 38 1.10 -15.95 -8.20
CA ASP A 38 2.52 -15.93 -8.59
C ASP A 38 3.32 -14.73 -8.07
N ASP A 39 2.78 -14.06 -7.05
CA ASP A 39 3.29 -12.85 -6.41
C ASP A 39 3.38 -11.60 -7.31
N VAL A 40 2.93 -11.67 -8.57
CA VAL A 40 2.99 -10.55 -9.52
C VAL A 40 1.61 -10.28 -10.12
N LEU A 41 1.05 -9.13 -9.75
CA LEU A 41 -0.24 -8.72 -10.29
C LEU A 41 -0.12 -8.21 -11.74
N ASP A 42 -0.54 -9.03 -12.71
CA ASP A 42 -0.48 -8.68 -14.13
C ASP A 42 -1.53 -9.39 -15.02
N MET A 43 -1.37 -9.30 -16.34
CA MET A 43 -2.32 -9.86 -17.30
C MET A 43 -2.43 -11.40 -17.26
N ARG A 44 -1.50 -12.11 -16.61
CA ARG A 44 -1.59 -13.54 -16.34
C ARG A 44 -2.70 -13.84 -15.35
N ASP A 45 -2.98 -12.96 -14.38
CA ASP A 45 -4.11 -13.10 -13.47
C ASP A 45 -5.44 -12.98 -14.18
N VAL A 46 -5.56 -11.98 -15.05
CA VAL A 46 -6.74 -11.79 -15.90
C VAL A 46 -7.01 -13.04 -16.75
N THR A 47 -5.95 -13.64 -17.27
CA THR A 47 -6.02 -14.90 -18.02
C THR A 47 -6.43 -16.06 -17.12
N TYR A 48 -5.89 -16.12 -15.90
CA TYR A 48 -6.22 -17.15 -14.92
C TYR A 48 -7.70 -17.10 -14.54
N ILE A 49 -8.24 -15.93 -14.17
CA ILE A 49 -9.67 -15.73 -13.85
C ILE A 49 -10.55 -16.22 -15.01
N LYS A 50 -10.20 -15.86 -16.25
CA LYS A 50 -10.93 -16.34 -17.44
C LYS A 50 -10.92 -17.87 -17.56
N LEU A 51 -9.80 -18.52 -17.26
CA LEU A 51 -9.71 -19.98 -17.27
C LEU A 51 -10.52 -20.61 -16.13
N VAL A 52 -10.61 -19.97 -14.96
CA VAL A 52 -11.49 -20.42 -13.87
C VAL A 52 -12.96 -20.36 -14.29
N ILE A 53 -13.41 -19.25 -14.87
CA ILE A 53 -14.78 -19.08 -15.37
C ILE A 53 -15.14 -20.15 -16.40
N PHE A 54 -14.19 -20.56 -17.25
CA PHE A 54 -14.39 -21.63 -18.24
C PHE A 54 -14.18 -23.05 -17.71
N GLY A 55 -13.94 -23.22 -16.41
CA GLY A 55 -13.70 -24.53 -15.79
C GLY A 55 -12.40 -25.21 -16.28
N LYS A 56 -11.43 -24.42 -16.75
CA LYS A 56 -10.12 -24.89 -17.23
C LYS A 56 -9.03 -24.82 -16.16
N LYS A 57 -9.27 -24.07 -15.08
CA LYS A 57 -8.40 -23.95 -13.90
C LYS A 57 -9.28 -23.98 -12.63
N PRO A 58 -8.73 -24.44 -11.49
CA PRO A 58 -9.45 -24.38 -10.22
C PRO A 58 -9.59 -22.93 -9.75
N ALA A 59 -10.67 -22.64 -9.02
CA ALA A 59 -10.83 -21.36 -8.33
C ALA A 59 -9.77 -21.17 -7.26
N THR A 60 -9.25 -19.95 -7.13
CA THR A 60 -8.34 -19.51 -6.07
C THR A 60 -9.02 -18.43 -5.24
N THR A 61 -8.51 -18.20 -4.02
CA THR A 61 -9.06 -17.18 -3.12
C THR A 61 -8.99 -15.79 -3.74
N PHE A 62 -7.88 -15.46 -4.39
CA PHE A 62 -7.64 -14.14 -4.97
C PHE A 62 -8.23 -13.95 -6.37
N ALA A 63 -8.96 -14.92 -6.92
CA ALA A 63 -9.65 -14.76 -8.20
C ALA A 63 -10.94 -13.93 -8.12
N ASP A 64 -11.52 -13.77 -6.92
CA ASP A 64 -12.66 -12.89 -6.63
C ASP A 64 -12.17 -11.45 -6.36
N ALA A 65 -11.64 -10.81 -7.41
CA ALA A 65 -10.95 -9.53 -7.32
C ALA A 65 -11.84 -8.38 -6.83
N ASN A 66 -13.16 -8.43 -7.06
CA ASN A 66 -14.10 -7.43 -6.56
C ASN A 66 -14.69 -7.79 -5.18
N TYR A 67 -14.32 -8.95 -4.64
CA TYR A 67 -14.73 -9.46 -3.34
C TYR A 67 -16.25 -9.52 -3.14
N ASP A 68 -16.99 -9.95 -4.17
CA ASP A 68 -18.46 -10.10 -4.12
C ASP A 68 -18.92 -11.54 -3.84
N GLY A 69 -17.97 -12.47 -3.65
CA GLY A 69 -18.19 -13.88 -3.39
C GLY A 69 -18.34 -14.72 -4.65
N LYS A 70 -18.13 -14.17 -5.85
CA LYS A 70 -18.31 -14.87 -7.13
C LYS A 70 -17.23 -14.53 -8.15
N ILE A 71 -16.52 -15.55 -8.60
CA ILE A 71 -15.58 -15.43 -9.72
C ILE A 71 -16.34 -15.29 -11.05
N SER A 72 -16.23 -14.11 -11.67
CA SER A 72 -17.02 -13.67 -12.80
C SER A 72 -16.26 -12.73 -13.74
N MET A 73 -16.92 -12.26 -14.80
CA MET A 73 -16.34 -11.26 -15.71
C MET A 73 -16.09 -9.90 -15.04
N LEU A 74 -16.70 -9.63 -13.87
CA LEU A 74 -16.46 -8.41 -13.11
C LEU A 74 -15.06 -8.41 -12.49
N ASP A 75 -14.56 -9.57 -12.07
CA ASP A 75 -13.20 -9.72 -11.52
C ASP A 75 -12.14 -9.45 -12.57
N ILE A 76 -12.36 -9.88 -13.81
CA ILE A 76 -11.51 -9.53 -14.96
C ILE A 76 -11.43 -8.00 -15.11
N GLY A 77 -12.55 -7.30 -14.94
CA GLY A 77 -12.60 -5.85 -15.00
C GLY A 77 -11.84 -5.20 -13.84
N GLN A 78 -12.08 -5.68 -12.62
CA GLN A 78 -11.45 -5.19 -11.41
C GLN A 78 -9.93 -5.43 -11.43
N THR A 79 -9.45 -6.64 -11.72
CA THR A 79 -8.01 -6.94 -11.85
C THR A 79 -7.33 -6.04 -12.88
N LYS A 80 -7.96 -5.78 -14.03
CA LYS A 80 -7.41 -4.83 -15.02
C LYS A 80 -7.32 -3.40 -14.48
N LEU A 81 -8.31 -2.95 -13.70
CA LEU A 81 -8.26 -1.64 -13.07
C LEU A 81 -7.12 -1.56 -12.06
N ILE A 82 -6.89 -2.61 -11.26
CA ILE A 82 -5.78 -2.68 -10.30
C ILE A 82 -4.43 -2.63 -11.02
N ILE A 83 -4.23 -3.44 -12.08
CA ILE A 83 -3.01 -3.43 -12.90
C ILE A 83 -2.73 -2.03 -13.49
N LEU A 84 -3.78 -1.28 -13.82
CA LEU A 84 -3.67 0.07 -14.38
C LEU A 84 -3.58 1.18 -13.30
N GLY A 85 -3.69 0.84 -12.00
CA GLY A 85 -3.76 1.80 -10.91
C GLY A 85 -4.98 2.72 -10.98
N LYS A 86 -6.13 2.21 -11.43
CA LYS A 86 -7.38 2.95 -11.67
C LYS A 86 -8.59 2.39 -10.92
N GLU A 87 -8.37 1.36 -10.10
CA GLU A 87 -9.37 0.80 -9.20
C GLU A 87 -9.89 1.86 -8.22
N LYS A 88 -11.16 1.72 -7.84
CA LYS A 88 -11.79 2.60 -6.83
C LYS A 88 -11.70 2.04 -5.43
N GLN A 89 -11.51 0.74 -5.33
CA GLN A 89 -11.31 0.01 -4.10
C GLN A 89 -10.30 -1.10 -4.35
N LEU A 90 -9.61 -1.51 -3.30
CA LEU A 90 -8.67 -2.62 -3.31
C LEU A 90 -8.94 -3.51 -2.11
N THR A 91 -9.09 -4.81 -2.33
CA THR A 91 -9.24 -5.79 -1.26
C THR A 91 -7.93 -6.57 -1.10
N LEU A 92 -7.45 -6.67 0.14
CA LEU A 92 -6.20 -7.34 0.46
C LEU A 92 -6.32 -8.05 1.80
N VAL A 93 -5.39 -8.99 2.06
CA VAL A 93 -5.23 -9.61 3.37
C VAL A 93 -4.14 -8.84 4.12
N ASP A 94 -4.39 -8.37 5.34
CA ASP A 94 -3.41 -7.64 6.13
C ASP A 94 -2.47 -8.58 6.93
N MET A 95 -1.59 -8.02 7.78
CA MET A 95 -0.60 -8.82 8.52
C MET A 95 -1.14 -9.46 9.80
N ALA A 96 -2.44 -9.29 10.09
CA ALA A 96 -3.20 -10.06 11.08
C ALA A 96 -4.14 -11.08 10.41
N ASP A 97 -3.92 -11.36 9.11
CA ASP A 97 -4.71 -12.28 8.29
C ASP A 97 -6.19 -11.87 8.15
N ARG A 98 -6.50 -10.58 8.31
CA ARG A 98 -7.84 -10.02 8.07
C ARG A 98 -7.97 -9.62 6.60
N THR A 99 -9.13 -9.89 5.99
CA THR A 99 -9.43 -9.37 4.65
C THR A 99 -10.07 -7.98 4.79
N VAL A 100 -9.47 -6.98 4.15
CA VAL A 100 -9.89 -5.58 4.27
C VAL A 100 -9.99 -4.96 2.88
N THR A 101 -11.09 -4.24 2.65
CA THR A 101 -11.33 -3.46 1.43
C THR A 101 -11.11 -1.98 1.72
N ILE A 102 -10.19 -1.35 1.00
CA ILE A 102 -9.83 0.06 1.16
C ILE A 102 -10.24 0.88 -0.07
N PRO A 103 -10.57 2.17 0.08
CA PRO A 103 -10.75 3.06 -1.06
C PRO A 103 -9.42 3.33 -1.77
N ARG A 104 -9.48 3.68 -3.06
CA ARG A 104 -8.33 4.14 -3.84
C ARG A 104 -8.69 5.42 -4.63
N PRO A 105 -7.79 6.42 -4.68
CA PRO A 105 -6.50 6.51 -3.96
C PRO A 105 -6.70 6.81 -2.46
N VAL A 106 -5.77 6.36 -1.63
CA VAL A 106 -5.70 6.70 -0.19
C VAL A 106 -4.90 7.98 -0.03
N GLU A 107 -5.49 9.06 0.49
CA GLU A 107 -4.84 10.36 0.68
C GLU A 107 -4.77 10.80 2.14
N ARG A 108 -5.58 10.20 3.02
CA ARG A 108 -5.66 10.55 4.44
C ARG A 108 -5.51 9.31 5.30
N VAL A 109 -4.46 9.26 6.11
CA VAL A 109 -4.09 8.10 6.92
C VAL A 109 -3.94 8.48 8.38
N VAL A 110 -4.42 7.61 9.27
CA VAL A 110 -4.09 7.65 10.70
C VAL A 110 -3.33 6.38 11.08
N PRO A 111 -2.01 6.44 11.35
CA PRO A 111 -1.30 5.35 12.00
C PRO A 111 -1.59 5.37 13.52
N ALA A 112 -2.66 4.67 13.92
CA ALA A 112 -3.11 4.56 15.30
C ALA A 112 -2.28 3.57 16.14
N GLY A 113 -1.57 2.64 15.48
CA GLY A 113 -0.72 1.65 16.13
C GLY A 113 0.60 2.17 16.69
N ILE A 114 1.61 1.32 16.78
CA ILE A 114 2.90 1.76 17.30
C ILE A 114 3.72 2.55 16.25
N LYS A 115 4.98 2.88 16.58
CA LYS A 115 5.88 3.74 15.78
C LYS A 115 6.14 3.29 14.33
N ASP A 116 6.04 2.01 14.01
CA ASP A 116 6.54 1.49 12.74
C ASP A 116 5.64 1.87 11.56
N GLY A 117 4.32 2.04 11.75
CA GLY A 117 3.45 2.61 10.71
C GLY A 117 3.85 4.03 10.31
N VAL A 118 4.12 4.90 11.29
CA VAL A 118 4.60 6.28 11.03
C VAL A 118 5.96 6.27 10.33
N ARG A 119 6.90 5.43 10.77
CA ARG A 119 8.23 5.34 10.17
C ARG A 119 8.19 4.88 8.72
N THR A 120 7.44 3.82 8.43
CA THR A 120 7.29 3.29 7.07
C THR A 120 6.67 4.33 6.15
N LEU A 121 5.63 5.05 6.61
CA LEU A 121 5.04 6.15 5.84
C LEU A 121 6.05 7.27 5.53
N ILE A 122 6.92 7.62 6.49
CA ILE A 122 7.99 8.60 6.25
C ILE A 122 9.01 8.07 5.23
N GLN A 123 9.47 6.83 5.37
CA GLN A 123 10.44 6.20 4.46
C GLN A 123 9.93 6.13 3.01
N LEU A 124 8.64 5.86 2.85
CA LEU A 124 7.95 5.81 1.56
C LEU A 124 7.61 7.20 0.99
N GLY A 125 7.96 8.29 1.69
CA GLY A 125 7.66 9.65 1.25
C GLY A 125 6.15 9.97 1.25
N ALA A 126 5.40 9.39 2.19
CA ALA A 126 3.96 9.54 2.36
C ALA A 126 3.59 10.31 3.64
N THR A 127 4.53 11.05 4.24
CA THR A 127 4.29 11.85 5.45
C THR A 127 3.13 12.84 5.28
N ASN A 128 2.97 13.41 4.08
CA ASN A 128 1.91 14.35 3.75
C ASN A 128 0.49 13.74 3.78
N LYS A 129 0.38 12.40 3.79
CA LYS A 129 -0.90 11.70 3.92
C LYS A 129 -1.32 11.50 5.38
N ILE A 130 -0.43 11.73 6.35
CA ILE A 130 -0.72 11.52 7.76
C ILE A 130 -1.55 12.69 8.30
N VAL A 131 -2.72 12.39 8.87
CA VAL A 131 -3.66 13.42 9.37
C VAL A 131 -3.82 13.42 10.88
N GLY A 132 -3.25 12.43 11.57
CA GLY A 132 -3.22 12.30 13.03
C GLY A 132 -2.27 11.19 13.46
N ILE A 133 -1.69 11.28 14.65
CA ILE A 133 -0.80 10.26 15.23
C ILE A 133 -1.16 10.02 16.70
N ASN A 134 -0.92 8.81 17.19
CA ASN A 134 -1.25 8.45 18.58
C ASN A 134 -0.27 9.05 19.60
N ASP A 135 -0.71 9.05 20.86
CA ASP A 135 0.03 9.61 21.98
C ASP A 135 1.41 8.95 22.17
N TYR A 136 1.52 7.65 21.93
CA TYR A 136 2.75 6.89 22.09
C TYR A 136 3.83 7.36 21.12
N VAL A 137 3.47 7.57 19.84
CA VAL A 137 4.41 8.13 18.85
C VAL A 137 4.76 9.57 19.18
N LYS A 138 3.79 10.38 19.61
CA LYS A 138 4.05 11.77 20.03
C LYS A 138 5.05 11.86 21.17
N LYS A 139 4.86 11.07 22.22
CA LYS A 139 5.77 10.98 23.37
C LYS A 139 7.16 10.52 22.94
N TYR A 140 7.21 9.45 22.12
CA TYR A 140 8.47 8.92 21.58
C TYR A 140 9.24 9.93 20.73
N ALA A 141 8.56 10.68 19.86
CA ALA A 141 9.20 11.56 18.88
C ALA A 141 9.42 13.00 19.38
N PHE A 142 8.51 13.57 20.18
CA PHE A 142 8.44 15.03 20.37
C PHE A 142 8.43 15.52 21.83
N GLU A 143 8.07 14.69 22.82
CA GLU A 143 8.07 15.13 24.22
C GLU A 143 9.50 15.36 24.74
N LYS A 144 9.68 16.34 25.64
CA LYS A 144 10.96 16.70 26.26
C LYS A 144 10.91 16.62 27.80
N PRO A 145 11.98 16.13 28.47
CA PRO A 145 13.17 15.54 27.88
C PRO A 145 12.80 14.20 27.22
N SER A 146 13.16 14.00 25.96
CA SER A 146 12.80 12.76 25.30
C SER A 146 13.60 11.63 25.89
N THR A 147 12.91 10.62 26.39
CA THR A 147 13.52 9.38 26.87
C THR A 147 14.36 8.68 25.77
N TYR A 148 14.09 8.99 24.49
CA TYR A 148 14.74 8.37 23.33
C TYR A 148 15.15 9.40 22.28
N TRP A 149 16.26 9.13 21.59
CA TRP A 149 16.55 9.79 20.31
C TRP A 149 15.62 9.19 19.25
N SER A 150 14.90 10.05 18.53
CA SER A 150 13.93 9.64 17.51
C SER A 150 14.22 10.35 16.18
N PRO A 151 14.48 9.61 15.09
CA PRO A 151 14.72 10.22 13.78
C PRO A 151 13.46 10.91 13.22
N ILE A 152 12.27 10.55 13.70
CA ILE A 152 10.99 11.17 13.30
C ILE A 152 11.02 12.68 13.59
N ARG A 153 11.69 13.11 14.67
CA ARG A 153 11.76 14.52 15.07
C ARG A 153 12.37 15.41 13.99
N GLU A 154 13.39 14.91 13.32
CA GLU A 154 14.12 15.64 12.28
C GLU A 154 13.57 15.33 10.88
N ALA A 155 13.15 14.09 10.64
CA ALA A 155 12.66 13.65 9.33
C ALA A 155 11.21 14.10 9.03
N ALA A 156 10.39 14.31 10.06
CA ALA A 156 8.98 14.70 9.94
C ALA A 156 8.54 15.60 11.12
N PRO A 157 9.19 16.76 11.34
CA PRO A 157 8.87 17.66 12.46
C PRO A 157 7.42 18.14 12.45
N GLU A 158 6.78 18.22 11.29
CA GLU A 158 5.38 18.63 11.10
C GLU A 158 4.37 17.70 11.80
N LEU A 159 4.73 16.44 12.07
CA LEU A 159 3.85 15.51 12.76
C LEU A 159 3.59 15.90 14.22
N LYS A 160 4.43 16.77 14.79
CA LYS A 160 4.27 17.28 16.15
C LYS A 160 2.91 17.99 16.35
N ASP A 161 2.48 18.73 15.33
CA ASP A 161 1.31 19.59 15.41
C ASP A 161 0.02 18.89 14.95
N LEU A 162 0.12 17.65 14.47
CA LEU A 162 -1.06 16.86 14.09
C LEU A 162 -1.89 16.49 15.34
N PRO A 163 -3.21 16.28 15.20
CA PRO A 163 -4.07 15.82 16.29
C PRO A 163 -3.59 14.51 16.94
N ASP A 164 -3.80 14.41 18.26
CA ASP A 164 -3.57 13.18 19.02
C ASP A 164 -4.81 12.29 18.94
N VAL A 165 -4.67 11.08 18.39
CA VAL A 165 -5.77 10.13 18.20
C VAL A 165 -5.95 9.16 19.37
N GLY A 166 -5.37 9.46 20.55
CA GLY A 166 -5.40 8.59 21.72
C GLY A 166 -4.26 7.57 21.70
N GLY A 167 -4.34 6.57 22.59
CA GLY A 167 -3.31 5.53 22.68
C GLY A 167 -3.62 4.33 21.78
N TYR A 168 -2.60 3.62 21.31
CA TYR A 168 -2.76 2.46 20.41
C TYR A 168 -3.59 1.29 21.00
N ARG A 169 -3.82 1.26 22.33
CA ARG A 169 -4.74 0.31 22.98
C ARG A 169 -6.11 0.91 23.30
N ASN A 170 -6.19 2.24 23.38
CA ASN A 170 -7.38 3.01 23.74
C ASN A 170 -7.50 4.20 22.77
N PRO A 171 -7.74 3.95 21.47
CA PRO A 171 -7.83 4.99 20.46
C PRO A 171 -9.08 5.85 20.69
N ASN A 172 -8.97 7.14 20.37
CA ASN A 172 -10.07 8.09 20.45
C ASN A 172 -10.85 8.11 19.12
N MET A 173 -11.95 7.36 19.09
CA MET A 173 -12.79 7.21 17.89
C MET A 173 -13.37 8.52 17.38
N GLU A 174 -13.78 9.42 18.28
CA GLU A 174 -14.35 10.73 17.90
C GLU A 174 -13.32 11.58 17.16
N VAL A 175 -12.09 11.61 17.68
CA VAL A 175 -10.99 12.32 17.01
C VAL A 175 -10.69 11.66 15.67
N ILE A 176 -10.52 10.33 15.61
CA ILE A 176 -10.26 9.61 14.34
C ILE A 176 -11.33 9.94 13.30
N LEU A 177 -12.61 9.86 13.66
CA LEU A 177 -13.74 10.20 12.77
C LEU A 177 -13.69 11.66 12.29
N SER A 178 -13.37 12.60 13.18
CA SER A 178 -13.29 14.02 12.84
C SER A 178 -12.23 14.32 11.76
N LEU A 179 -11.17 13.50 11.70
CA LEU A 179 -10.08 13.63 10.74
C LEU A 179 -10.45 13.08 9.35
N LYS A 180 -11.55 12.33 9.23
CA LYS A 180 -12.01 11.71 7.98
C LYS A 180 -10.87 10.97 7.23
N PRO A 181 -10.15 10.04 7.86
CA PRO A 181 -9.15 9.25 7.16
C PRO A 181 -9.81 8.25 6.20
N ASP A 182 -9.10 7.92 5.14
CA ASP A 182 -9.46 6.87 4.20
C ASP A 182 -9.10 5.49 4.75
N VAL A 183 -7.99 5.41 5.50
CA VAL A 183 -7.46 4.19 6.12
C VAL A 183 -6.83 4.50 7.48
N VAL A 184 -6.99 3.58 8.44
CA VAL A 184 -6.24 3.56 9.70
C VAL A 184 -5.24 2.40 9.67
N PHE A 185 -4.02 2.61 10.15
CA PHE A 185 -3.07 1.51 10.41
C PHE A 185 -3.04 1.18 11.91
N GLU A 186 -3.12 -0.10 12.24
CA GLU A 186 -3.08 -0.58 13.63
C GLU A 186 -2.09 -1.75 13.79
N TYR A 187 -1.72 -2.05 15.03
CA TYR A 187 -0.73 -3.06 15.33
C TYR A 187 -1.31 -4.48 15.25
N ALA A 188 -0.72 -5.32 14.40
CA ALA A 188 -1.21 -6.67 14.12
C ALA A 188 -1.25 -7.62 15.33
N SER A 189 -0.56 -7.32 16.45
CA SER A 189 -0.67 -8.14 17.67
C SER A 189 -1.89 -7.81 18.55
N ILE A 190 -2.72 -6.84 18.15
CA ILE A 190 -3.97 -6.45 18.82
C ILE A 190 -5.10 -6.28 17.80
N PRO A 191 -5.40 -7.29 16.97
CA PRO A 191 -6.39 -7.18 15.90
C PRO A 191 -7.79 -6.80 16.41
N ASP A 192 -8.15 -7.20 17.64
CA ASP A 192 -9.42 -6.81 18.27
C ASP A 192 -9.60 -5.28 18.37
N ILE A 193 -8.51 -4.53 18.56
CA ILE A 193 -8.55 -3.05 18.56
C ILE A 193 -8.80 -2.53 17.14
N ALA A 194 -8.18 -3.14 16.14
CA ALA A 194 -8.42 -2.79 14.74
C ALA A 194 -9.89 -3.05 14.33
N ASP A 195 -10.44 -4.18 14.74
CA ASP A 195 -11.86 -4.51 14.54
C ASP A 195 -12.75 -3.50 15.27
N THR A 196 -12.44 -3.18 16.52
CA THR A 196 -13.18 -2.17 17.30
C THR A 196 -13.17 -0.80 16.61
N ILE A 197 -12.03 -0.35 16.07
CA ILE A 197 -11.96 0.92 15.32
C ILE A 197 -12.85 0.81 14.06
N GLN A 198 -12.71 -0.27 13.29
CA GLN A 198 -13.43 -0.44 12.03
C GLN A 198 -14.96 -0.51 12.25
N GLU A 199 -15.43 -1.27 13.22
CA GLU A 199 -16.85 -1.42 13.55
C GLU A 199 -17.48 -0.11 14.02
N ASN A 200 -16.78 0.66 14.86
CA ASN A 200 -17.31 1.91 15.42
C ASN A 200 -17.25 3.09 14.45
N THR A 201 -16.32 3.06 13.49
CA THR A 201 -16.08 4.21 12.60
C THR A 201 -16.50 3.97 11.15
N GLY A 202 -16.60 2.71 10.73
CA GLY A 202 -16.78 2.32 9.33
C GLY A 202 -15.54 2.59 8.46
N ILE A 203 -14.43 3.03 9.03
CA ILE A 203 -13.19 3.32 8.31
C ILE A 203 -12.36 2.04 8.21
N PRO A 204 -11.88 1.64 7.02
CA PRO A 204 -11.01 0.48 6.88
C PRO A 204 -9.76 0.56 7.75
N VAL A 205 -9.45 -0.52 8.46
CA VAL A 205 -8.27 -0.61 9.33
C VAL A 205 -7.35 -1.72 8.84
N ILE A 206 -6.10 -1.39 8.57
CA ILE A 206 -5.07 -2.33 8.10
C ILE A 206 -4.12 -2.66 9.25
N CYS A 207 -4.04 -3.93 9.62
CA CYS A 207 -3.06 -4.38 10.61
C CYS A 207 -1.67 -4.57 9.98
N ILE A 208 -0.66 -3.96 10.62
CA ILE A 208 0.75 -4.10 10.26
C ILE A 208 1.56 -4.62 11.44
N LYS A 209 2.59 -5.42 11.15
CA LYS A 209 3.53 -5.92 12.17
C LYS A 209 4.47 -4.82 12.64
N SER A 210 5.17 -5.13 13.72
CA SER A 210 6.23 -4.29 14.28
C SER A 210 7.57 -4.97 14.05
N SER A 211 8.27 -4.61 12.99
CA SER A 211 9.65 -5.06 12.79
C SER A 211 10.41 -4.07 11.92
N GLN A 212 11.66 -3.80 12.29
CA GLN A 212 12.52 -2.82 11.59
C GLN A 212 12.95 -3.29 10.19
N PHE A 213 12.84 -4.59 9.91
CA PHE A 213 13.28 -5.23 8.66
C PHE A 213 12.20 -6.12 8.07
N ASP A 214 10.94 -5.69 8.15
CA ASP A 214 9.82 -6.41 7.54
C ASP A 214 9.54 -5.82 6.16
N PHE A 215 10.08 -6.46 5.13
CA PHE A 215 9.90 -6.05 3.73
C PHE A 215 8.46 -6.24 3.26
N GLU A 216 7.75 -7.23 3.80
CA GLU A 216 6.32 -7.42 3.51
C GLU A 216 5.49 -6.27 4.09
N MET A 217 5.85 -5.75 5.27
CA MET A 217 5.22 -4.53 5.79
C MET A 217 5.48 -3.33 4.86
N HIS A 218 6.70 -3.17 4.31
CA HIS A 218 7.00 -2.09 3.36
C HIS A 218 6.17 -2.22 2.09
N ARG A 219 6.05 -3.43 1.54
CA ARG A 219 5.20 -3.72 0.39
C ARG A 219 3.73 -3.47 0.67
N LEU A 220 3.21 -3.90 1.83
CA LEU A 220 1.82 -3.67 2.20
C LEU A 220 1.53 -2.18 2.36
N VAL A 221 2.33 -1.44 3.15
CA VAL A 221 2.11 0.00 3.33
C VAL A 221 2.30 0.74 2.01
N GLY A 222 3.32 0.38 1.22
CA GLY A 222 3.58 0.89 -0.11
C GLY A 222 2.38 0.68 -1.04
N CYS A 223 1.83 -0.53 -1.06
CA CYS A 223 0.59 -0.85 -1.75
C CYS A 223 -0.53 0.08 -1.31
N VAL A 224 -0.90 0.08 -0.01
CA VAL A 224 -2.02 0.88 0.51
C VAL A 224 -1.92 2.37 0.14
N VAL A 225 -0.74 2.98 0.19
CA VAL A 225 -0.57 4.43 -0.06
C VAL A 225 -0.16 4.80 -1.49
N GLY A 226 -0.07 3.84 -2.42
CA GLY A 226 0.34 4.08 -3.81
C GLY A 226 1.82 4.46 -3.95
N LYS A 227 2.68 3.75 -3.24
CA LYS A 227 4.14 3.91 -3.15
C LYS A 227 4.86 2.58 -3.37
N GLU A 228 4.30 1.69 -4.19
CA GLU A 228 4.82 0.36 -4.51
C GLU A 228 6.24 0.44 -5.08
N GLU A 229 6.49 1.30 -6.08
CA GLU A 229 7.82 1.51 -6.66
C GLU A 229 8.84 1.96 -5.60
N ARG A 230 8.45 2.91 -4.75
CA ARG A 230 9.31 3.40 -3.66
C ARG A 230 9.58 2.34 -2.60
N ALA A 231 8.63 1.45 -2.34
CA ALA A 231 8.83 0.35 -1.42
C ALA A 231 9.90 -0.62 -1.95
N GLU A 232 9.81 -0.99 -3.23
CA GLU A 232 10.78 -1.87 -3.89
C GLU A 232 12.18 -1.23 -4.02
N GLU A 233 12.29 0.09 -4.18
CA GLU A 233 13.59 0.78 -4.16
C GLU A 233 14.33 0.68 -2.81
N LEU A 234 13.60 0.47 -1.72
CA LEU A 234 14.15 0.50 -0.36
C LEU A 234 14.58 -0.89 0.16
N ILE A 235 14.19 -1.98 -0.51
CA ILE A 235 14.33 -3.36 -0.01
C ILE A 235 15.14 -4.27 -0.94
#